data_AF-A0A7Z0PZ98-F1
#
_entry.id   AF-A0A7Z0PZ98-F1
#
_cell.length_a   1.000
_cell.length_b   1.000
_cell.length_c   1.000
_cell.angle_alpha   90.00
_cell.angle_beta   90.00
_cell.angle_gamma   90.00
#
_symmetry.space_group_name_H-M   'P 1'
#
loop_
_entity.id
_entity.type
_entity.pdbx_description
1 polymer ?
#
loop_
_entity_poly.entity_id
_entity_poly.type
_entity_poly.pdbx_seq_one_letter_code
_entity_poly.pdbx_strand_id
1 'polypeptide(L)' 'FGEVEPGAHGVAVPIEAPGLPAACLNLITYRSEIAQKAPASLIAASARLAERLA' A
#
# COMPACT_ATOMS: atom_id res chain seq x y z
N PHE A 1 -2.32 -2.71 10.23
CA PHE A 1 -0.85 -2.65 10.38
C PHE A 1 -0.41 -3.93 11.05
N GLY A 2 0.66 -4.54 10.57
CA GLY A 2 1.21 -5.78 11.12
C GLY A 2 2.70 -5.85 10.84
N GLU A 3 3.43 -6.66 11.60
CA GLU A 3 4.83 -6.94 11.31
C GLU A 3 4.90 -7.97 10.18
N VAL A 4 5.65 -7.63 9.12
CA VAL A 4 5.94 -8.57 8.01
C VAL A 4 7.06 -9.51 8.42
N GLU A 5 8.02 -8.99 9.17
CA GLU A 5 9.13 -9.67 9.84
C GLU A 5 9.51 -8.82 11.08
N PRO A 6 10.32 -9.34 12.02
CA PRO A 6 10.64 -8.63 13.25
C PRO A 6 11.12 -7.19 13.01
N GLY A 7 10.36 -6.21 13.50
CA GLY A 7 10.66 -4.78 13.36
C GLY A 7 10.30 -4.15 12.00
N ALA A 8 9.81 -4.92 11.02
CA ALA A 8 9.34 -4.40 9.74
C ALA A 8 7.82 -4.20 9.74
N HIS A 9 7.38 -2.96 9.62
CA HIS A 9 5.97 -2.57 9.63
C HIS A 9 5.39 -2.55 8.22
N GLY A 10 4.29 -3.28 8.03
CA GLY A 10 3.55 -3.37 6.77
C GLY A 10 2.27 -2.53 6.74
N VAL A 11 2.05 -1.85 5.62
CA VAL A 11 0.79 -1.19 5.23
C VAL A 11 0.43 -1.62 3.81
N ALA A 12 -0.80 -2.05 3.60
CA ALA A 12 -1.32 -2.46 2.30
C ALA A 12 -2.62 -1.74 1.99
N VAL A 13 -2.80 -1.33 0.73
CA VAL A 13 -4.06 -0.77 0.22
C VAL A 13 -4.44 -1.46 -1.10
N PRO A 14 -5.73 -1.66 -1.39
CA PRO A 14 -6.14 -2.28 -2.64
C PRO A 14 -5.83 -1.40 -3.85
N ILE A 15 -5.61 -2.04 -5.01
CA ILE A 15 -5.60 -1.40 -6.32
C ILE A 15 -6.86 -1.85 -7.05
N GLU A 16 -7.73 -0.91 -7.41
CA GLU A 16 -8.99 -1.20 -8.09
C GLU A 16 -8.90 -0.75 -9.55
N ALA A 17 -8.66 -1.69 -10.48
CA ALA A 17 -8.58 -1.41 -11.91
C ALA A 17 -9.31 -2.48 -12.74
N PRO A 18 -10.07 -2.10 -13.80
CA PRO A 18 -10.73 -3.06 -14.67
C PRO A 18 -9.74 -4.04 -15.30
N GLY A 19 -10.07 -5.34 -15.29
CA GLY A 19 -9.23 -6.39 -15.88
C GLY A 19 -7.98 -6.75 -15.08
N LEU A 20 -7.67 -6.04 -13.99
CA LEU A 20 -6.59 -6.38 -13.09
C LEU A 20 -7.07 -7.45 -12.08
N PRO A 21 -6.31 -8.55 -11.87
CA PRO A 21 -6.54 -9.44 -10.74
C PRO A 21 -6.48 -8.69 -9.41
N ALA A 22 -7.12 -9.23 -8.37
CA ALA A 22 -7.07 -8.63 -7.03
C ALA A 22 -5.62 -8.39 -6.60
N ALA A 23 -5.25 -7.12 -6.43
CA ALA A 23 -3.89 -6.68 -6.16
C ALA A 23 -3.88 -5.56 -5.10
N CYS A 24 -2.75 -5.38 -4.44
CA CYS A 24 -2.55 -4.33 -3.46
C CYS A 24 -1.18 -3.66 -3.62
N LEU A 25 -1.13 -2.38 -3.25
CA LEU A 25 0.11 -1.62 -3.09
C LEU A 25 0.57 -1.75 -1.64
N ASN A 26 1.82 -2.18 -1.44
CA ASN A 26 2.41 -2.41 -0.12
C ASN A 26 3.55 -1.42 0.16
N LEU A 27 3.59 -0.93 1.40
CA LEU A 27 4.76 -0.29 1.99
C LEU A 27 5.25 -1.15 3.15
N ILE A 28 6.53 -1.50 3.10
CA ILE A 28 7.24 -2.21 4.16
C ILE A 28 8.38 -1.31 4.62
N THR A 29 8.48 -1.07 5.92
CA THR A 29 9.50 -0.18 6.48
C THR A 29 9.84 -0.55 7.92
N TYR A 30 11.10 -0.38 8.32
CA TYR A 30 11.51 -0.50 9.72
C TYR A 30 11.19 0.74 10.57
N ARG A 31 10.53 1.75 9.97
CA ARG A 31 10.18 3.01 10.62
C ARG A 31 8.69 3.05 10.94
N SER A 32 8.34 2.74 12.19
CA SER A 32 6.94 2.66 12.64
C SER A 32 6.15 3.95 12.40
N GLU A 33 6.79 5.11 12.56
CA GLU A 33 6.18 6.42 12.35
C GLU A 33 5.86 6.70 10.88
N ILE A 34 6.62 6.09 9.95
CA ILE A 34 6.34 6.17 8.52
C ILE A 34 5.14 5.29 8.19
N ALA A 35 5.12 4.05 8.68
CA ALA A 35 3.98 3.15 8.47
C ALA A 35 2.66 3.74 9.01
N GLN A 36 2.68 4.43 10.16
CA GLN A 36 1.48 5.06 10.72
C GLN A 36 0.94 6.21 9.86
N LYS A 37 1.82 6.97 9.18
CA LYS A 37 1.44 8.14 8.35
C LYS A 37 1.15 7.77 6.89
N ALA A 38 1.60 6.58 6.47
CA ALA A 38 1.53 6.09 5.10
C ALA A 38 0.11 5.90 4.50
N PRO A 39 -0.96 5.57 5.25
CA PRO A 39 -2.23 5.17 4.64
C PRO A 39 -2.79 6.16 3.61
N ALA A 40 -2.82 7.46 3.93
CA ALA A 40 -3.34 8.47 3.01
C ALA A 40 -2.54 8.57 1.71
N SER A 41 -1.20 8.53 1.81
CA SER A 41 -0.32 8.57 0.64
C SER A 41 -0.42 7.31 -0.20
N LEU A 42 -0.58 6.13 0.42
CA LEU A 42 -0.74 4.88 -0.30
C LEU A 42 -2.07 4.81 -1.06
N ILE A 43 -3.18 5.29 -0.45
CA ILE A 43 -4.48 5.36 -1.13
C ILE A 43 -4.41 6.28 -2.37
N ALA A 44 -3.79 7.45 -2.23
CA ALA A 44 -3.61 8.36 -3.37
C ALA A 44 -2.73 7.74 -4.46
N ALA A 45 -1.68 7.01 -4.07
CA ALA A 45 -0.81 6.31 -5.01
C ALA A 45 -1.53 5.13 -5.70
N SER A 46 -2.37 4.38 -4.99
CA SER A 46 -3.13 3.27 -5.58
C SER A 46 -4.16 3.75 -6.59
N ALA A 47 -4.85 4.88 -6.31
CA ALA A 47 -5.75 5.52 -7.26
C ALA A 47 -5.01 5.96 -8.54
N ARG A 48 -3.87 6.65 -8.39
CA ARG A 48 -3.03 7.07 -9.54
C ARG A 48 -2.49 5.87 -10.34
N LEU A 49 -2.23 4.75 -9.68
CA LEU A 49 -1.79 3.53 -10.33
C LEU A 49 -2.94 2.89 -11.11
N ALA A 50 -4.13 2.82 -10.52
CA ALA A 50 -5.33 2.31 -11.18
C ALA A 50 -5.66 3.08 -12.47
N GLU A 51 -5.57 4.42 -12.45
CA GLU A 51 -5.73 5.27 -13.65
C GLU A 51 -4.77 4.95 -14.79
N ARG A 52 -3.60 4.39 -14.50
CA ARG A 52 -2.57 4.03 -15.49
C ARG A 52 -2.65 2.59 -15.97
N LEU A 53 -3.39 1.75 -15.24
CA LEU A 53 -3.58 0.34 -15.53
C LEU A 53 -4.91 0.07 -16.24
N ALA A 54 -5.85 1.02 -16.20
CA ALA A 54 -7.07 1.04 -17.00
C ALA A 54 -6.78 1.44 -18.46
#